data_AF-A0A7Y8I5Z6-F1
#
_entry.id   AF-A0A7Y8I5Z6-F1
#
_cell.length_a   1.000
_cell.length_b   1.000
_cell.length_c   1.000
_cell.angle_alpha   90.00
_cell.angle_beta   90.00
_cell.angle_gamma   90.00
#
_symmetry.space_group_name_H-M   'P 1'
#
loop_
_entity.id
_entity.type
_entity.pdbx_description
1 polymer ?
#
loop_
_entity_poly.entity_id
_entity_poly.type
_entity_poly.pdbx_seq_one_letter_code
_entity_poly.pdbx_strand_id
1 'polypeptide(L)'
;IQMKEEGEMILIRVIGSHFLWKMVRRVVGVLVEVGRGKLTEKDIVKFLNSKSHEPAKFTAPPSGLFLEKVTYPGEQMSGELLSTIQIKNLYLSKLK
;
A
#
# COMPACT_ATOMS: atom_id res chain seq x y z
N ILE A 1 0.89 -8.14 5.96
CA ILE A 1 1.10 -6.79 5.37
C ILE A 1 2.38 -6.24 5.97
N GLN A 2 3.23 -5.60 5.17
CA GLN A 2 4.45 -4.94 5.62
C GLN A 2 4.43 -3.49 5.18
N MET A 3 5.05 -2.61 5.96
CA MET A 3 5.14 -1.19 5.67
C MET A 3 6.52 -0.68 6.08
N LYS A 4 7.09 0.23 5.29
CA LYS A 4 8.39 0.86 5.56
C LYS A 4 8.40 2.27 4.98
N GLU A 5 9.00 3.20 5.71
CA GLU A 5 9.31 4.53 5.20
C GLU A 5 10.67 4.50 4.49
N GLU A 6 10.75 5.06 3.29
CA GLU A 6 11.99 5.18 2.53
C GLU A 6 12.03 6.54 1.83
N GLY A 7 12.83 7.46 2.38
CA GLY A 7 12.86 8.85 1.92
C GLY A 7 11.48 9.51 2.06
N GLU A 8 10.93 9.98 0.94
CA GLU A 8 9.60 10.60 0.88
C GLU A 8 8.48 9.61 0.55
N MET A 9 8.76 8.30 0.53
CA MET A 9 7.79 7.27 0.21
C MET A 9 7.41 6.42 1.41
N ILE A 10 6.15 5.99 1.42
CA ILE A 10 5.67 4.91 2.27
C ILE A 10 5.46 3.69 1.38
N LEU A 11 6.28 2.67 1.59
CA LEU A 11 6.17 1.39 0.89
C LEU A 11 5.19 0.50 1.63
N ILE A 12 4.27 -0.14 0.90
CA ILE A 12 3.31 -1.09 1.45
C ILE A 12 3.36 -2.37 0.62
N ARG A 13 3.67 -3.49 1.27
CA ARG A 13 3.65 -4.82 0.68
C ARG A 13 2.50 -5.64 1.23
N VAL A 14 1.64 -6.12 0.33
CA VAL A 14 0.52 -6.99 0.66
C VAL A 14 0.76 -8.36 0.03
N ILE A 15 0.87 -9.38 0.87
CA ILE A 15 1.10 -10.77 0.47
C ILE A 15 -0.18 -11.55 0.74
N GLY A 16 -0.58 -12.40 -0.20
CA GLY A 16 -1.77 -13.23 -0.10
C GLY A 16 -1.81 -14.27 -1.21
N SER A 17 -2.61 -15.32 -1.02
CA SER A 17 -2.81 -16.34 -2.05
C SER A 17 -3.61 -15.82 -3.24
N HIS A 18 -4.63 -15.00 -2.95
CA HIS A 18 -5.49 -14.39 -3.96
C HIS A 18 -6.00 -13.03 -3.46
N PHE A 19 -6.39 -12.16 -4.38
CA PHE A 19 -6.99 -10.86 -4.08
C PHE A 19 -8.29 -10.68 -4.85
N LEU A 20 -9.29 -10.09 -4.20
CA LEU A 20 -10.51 -9.69 -4.89
C LEU A 20 -10.27 -8.48 -5.80
N TRP A 21 -11.17 -8.25 -6.75
CA TRP A 21 -11.09 -7.09 -7.63
C TRP A 21 -11.00 -5.78 -6.81
N LYS A 22 -9.96 -4.99 -7.09
CA LYS A 22 -9.62 -3.71 -6.42
C LYS A 22 -9.29 -3.82 -4.92
N MET A 23 -9.18 -5.02 -4.35
CA MET A 23 -8.98 -5.23 -2.91
C MET A 23 -7.77 -4.45 -2.36
N VAL A 24 -6.59 -4.67 -2.93
CA VAL A 24 -5.34 -4.05 -2.45
C VAL A 24 -5.44 -2.52 -2.48
N ARG A 25 -5.92 -1.94 -3.59
CA ARG A 25 -6.08 -0.49 -3.75
C ARG A 25 -7.10 0.11 -2.77
N ARG A 26 -8.16 -0.64 -2.42
CA ARG A 26 -9.14 -0.19 -1.42
C ARG A 26 -8.57 -0.24 0.01
N VAL A 27 -7.84 -1.30 0.34
CA VAL A 27 -7.16 -1.43 1.64
C VAL A 27 -6.17 -0.28 1.83
N VAL A 28 -5.27 -0.08 0.86
CA VAL A 28 -4.29 1.04 0.91
C VAL A 28 -4.99 2.38 0.97
N GLY A 29 -6.07 2.56 0.21
CA GLY A 29 -6.91 3.75 0.23
C GLY A 29 -7.45 4.11 1.61
N VAL A 30 -8.04 3.14 2.31
CA VAL A 30 -8.52 3.31 3.68
C VAL A 30 -7.38 3.66 4.64
N LEU A 31 -6.24 2.96 4.54
CA LEU A 31 -5.07 3.23 5.39
C LEU A 31 -4.55 4.65 5.21
N VAL A 32 -4.54 5.18 3.98
CA VAL A 32 -4.14 6.57 3.70
C VAL A 32 -5.09 7.56 4.36
N GLU A 33 -6.40 7.34 4.31
CA GLU A 33 -7.36 8.26 4.94
C GLU A 33 -7.29 8.18 6.48
N VAL A 34 -6.92 7.03 7.05
CA VAL A 34 -6.61 6.90 8.48
C VAL A 34 -5.34 7.67 8.84
N GLY A 35 -4.27 7.53 8.07
CA GLY A 35 -3.04 8.30 8.27
C GLY A 35 -3.23 9.82 8.14
N ARG A 36 -4.23 10.24 7.36
CA ARG A 36 -4.67 11.66 7.24
C ARG A 36 -5.62 12.11 8.34
N GLY A 37 -6.02 11.23 9.25
CA GLY A 37 -6.98 11.52 10.33
C GLY A 37 -8.43 11.68 9.89
N LYS A 38 -8.79 11.29 8.66
CA LYS A 38 -10.16 11.38 8.13
C LYS A 38 -11.01 10.15 8.44
N LEU A 39 -10.36 9.02 8.68
CA LEU A 39 -10.97 7.79 9.17
C LEU A 39 -10.26 7.37 10.46
N THR A 40 -10.97 6.61 11.29
CA THR A 40 -10.44 6.07 12.54
C THR A 40 -10.23 4.57 12.47
N GLU A 41 -9.49 4.02 13.43
CA GLU A 41 -9.35 2.57 13.57
C GLU A 41 -10.71 1.86 13.73
N LYS A 42 -11.68 2.52 14.39
CA LYS A 42 -13.04 1.99 14.56
C LYS A 42 -13.76 1.83 13.22
N ASP A 43 -13.51 2.73 12.26
CA ASP A 43 -14.08 2.63 10.91
C ASP A 43 -13.52 1.42 10.16
N ILE A 44 -12.22 1.12 10.32
CA ILE A 44 -11.60 -0.09 9.76
C ILE A 44 -12.30 -1.33 10.33
N VAL A 45 -12.43 -1.42 11.66
CA VAL A 45 -13.09 -2.56 12.33
C VAL A 45 -14.52 -2.73 11.81
N LYS A 46 -15.26 -1.63 11.64
CA LYS A 46 -16.61 -1.66 11.05
C LYS A 46 -16.61 -2.20 9.62
N PHE A 47 -15.68 -1.76 8.77
CA PHE A 47 -15.59 -2.23 7.37
C PHE A 47 -15.21 -3.71 7.26
N LEU A 48 -14.47 -4.25 8.22
CA LEU A 48 -14.12 -5.68 8.26
C LEU A 48 -15.29 -6.54 8.75
N ASN A 49 -16.08 -6.04 9.71
CA ASN A 49 -17.15 -6.80 10.34
C ASN A 49 -18.51 -6.65 9.65
N SER A 50 -18.67 -5.70 8.74
CA SER A 50 -19.95 -5.42 8.07
C SER A 50 -19.76 -5.07 6.60
N LYS A 51 -20.74 -5.47 5.77
CA LYS A 51 -20.72 -5.15 4.35
C LYS A 51 -20.91 -3.64 4.16
N SER A 52 -19.92 -3.00 3.52
CA SER A 52 -19.94 -1.57 3.23
C SER A 52 -19.38 -1.27 1.85
N HIS A 53 -19.95 -0.26 1.18
CA HIS A 53 -19.44 0.28 -0.09
C HIS A 53 -18.48 1.46 0.13
N GLU A 54 -18.34 1.95 1.36
CA GLU A 54 -17.48 3.09 1.70
C GLU A 54 -16.02 2.92 1.27
N PRO A 55 -15.36 1.75 1.50
CA PRO A 55 -13.97 1.57 1.08
C PRO A 55 -13.74 1.75 -0.43
N ALA A 56 -14.79 1.59 -1.26
CA ALA A 56 -14.68 1.81 -2.70
C ALA A 56 -14.45 3.28 -3.05
N LYS A 57 -14.91 4.23 -2.22
CA LYS A 57 -14.74 5.68 -2.42
C LYS A 57 -13.29 6.10 -2.26
N PHE A 58 -12.51 5.37 -1.46
CA PHE A 58 -11.11 5.69 -1.16
C PHE A 58 -10.11 4.92 -2.03
N THR A 59 -10.55 4.29 -3.12
CA THR A 59 -9.68 3.44 -3.95
C THR A 59 -8.43 4.20 -4.39
N ALA A 60 -7.25 3.78 -3.91
CA ALA A 60 -5.97 4.41 -4.24
C ALA A 60 -5.71 4.41 -5.76
N PRO A 61 -4.96 5.36 -6.33
CA PRO A 61 -4.57 5.36 -7.75
C PRO A 61 -3.85 4.06 -8.17
N PRO A 62 -3.96 3.64 -9.44
CA PRO A 62 -3.32 2.40 -9.90
C PRO A 62 -1.80 2.53 -10.08
N SER A 63 -1.29 3.74 -10.31
CA SER A 63 0.12 4.00 -10.64
C SER A 63 1.11 3.59 -9.55
N GLY A 64 0.67 3.49 -8.29
CA GLY A 64 1.49 3.05 -7.17
C GLY A 64 1.42 1.54 -6.89
N LEU A 65 0.60 0.77 -7.62
CA LEU A 65 0.45 -0.66 -7.43
C LEU A 65 1.15 -1.43 -8.55
N PHE A 66 2.04 -2.34 -8.18
CA PHE A 66 2.67 -3.29 -9.08
C PHE A 66 2.77 -4.66 -8.40
N LEU A 67 2.86 -5.71 -9.23
CA LEU A 67 3.12 -7.06 -8.74
C LEU A 67 4.63 -7.19 -8.49
N GLU A 68 5.01 -7.42 -7.24
CA GLU A 68 6.41 -7.58 -6.86
C GLU A 68 6.95 -8.98 -7.17
N LYS A 69 6.26 -10.03 -6.69
CA LYS A 69 6.68 -11.43 -6.85
C LYS A 69 5.49 -12.38 -6.75
N VAL A 70 5.56 -13.48 -7.50
CA VAL A 70 4.73 -14.68 -7.31
C VAL A 70 5.64 -15.77 -6.76
N THR A 71 5.23 -16.43 -5.68
CA THR A 71 6.00 -17.52 -5.06
C THR A 71 5.39 -18.87 -5.37
N TYR A 72 6.22 -19.85 -5.68
CA TYR A 72 5.84 -21.26 -5.85
C TYR A 72 6.23 -22.11 -4.64
N PRO A 73 5.68 -23.33 -4.48
CA PRO A 73 6.04 -24.23 -3.39
C PRO A 73 7.56 -24.43 -3.28
N GLY A 74 8.11 -24.24 -2.09
CA GLY A 74 9.55 -24.32 -1.82
C GLY A 74 10.30 -22.99 -1.97
N GLU A 75 9.68 -21.97 -2.56
CA GLU A 75 10.24 -20.62 -2.58
C GLU A 75 9.82 -19.84 -1.34
N GLN A 76 10.73 -19.03 -0.80
CA GLN A 76 10.42 -18.06 0.23
C GLN A 76 10.57 -16.64 -0.31
N MET A 77 9.73 -15.73 0.18
CA MET A 77 10.04 -14.30 0.09
C MET A 77 11.08 -13.98 1.16
N SER A 78 12.35 -13.91 0.75
CA SER A 78 13.43 -13.34 1.56
C SER A 78 13.77 -11.96 1.01
N GLY A 79 13.77 -10.95 1.88
CA GLY A 79 14.17 -9.60 1.50
C GLY A 79 13.43 -8.53 2.28
N GLU A 80 14.16 -7.47 2.63
CA GLU A 80 13.55 -6.25 3.15
C GLU A 80 12.58 -5.64 2.14
N LEU A 81 11.69 -4.79 2.63
CA LEU A 81 10.90 -3.93 1.77
C LEU A 81 11.83 -2.83 1.22
N LEU A 82 11.98 -2.79 -0.10
CA LEU A 82 12.83 -1.85 -0.81
C LEU A 82 12.01 -1.19 -1.93
N SER A 83 12.23 0.08 -2.19
CA SER A 83 11.64 0.75 -3.33
C SER A 83 12.25 0.22 -4.63
N THR A 84 11.38 -0.12 -5.59
CA THR A 84 11.81 -0.40 -6.97
C THR A 84 12.28 0.87 -7.67
N ILE A 85 11.78 2.03 -7.26
CA ILE A 85 12.09 3.33 -7.84
C ILE A 85 12.88 4.13 -6.82
N GLN A 86 14.13 4.45 -7.14
CA GLN A 86 14.90 5.40 -6.35
C GLN A 86 14.48 6.82 -6.77
N ILE A 87 13.81 7.54 -5.88
CA ILE A 87 13.61 8.98 -6.05
C ILE A 87 14.96 9.65 -5.76
N LYS A 88 15.81 9.77 -6.80
CA LYS A 88 16.96 10.68 -6.72
C LYS A 88 16.41 12.09 -6.63
N ASN A 89 16.84 12.85 -5.63
CA ASN A 89 16.57 14.28 -5.50
C ASN A 89 17.11 15.03 -6.73
N LEU A 90 16.31 15.09 -7.80
CA LEU A 90 16.63 15.78 -9.04
C LEU A 90 16.60 17.32 -8.88
N TYR A 91 16.24 17.81 -7.69
CA TYR A 91 16.01 19.23 -7.40
C TYR A 91 17.09 19.91 -6.55
N LEU A 92 18.03 19.16 -5.94
CA LEU A 92 19.07 19.77 -5.08
C LEU A 92 20.35 20.18 -5.82
N SER A 93 20.52 19.84 -7.11
CA SER A 93 21.66 20.29 -7.92
C SER A 93 21.44 21.60 -8.67
N LYS A 94 20.21 22.14 -8.67
CA LYS A 94 19.85 23.40 -9.34
C LYS A 94 19.71 24.60 -8.39
N LEU A 95 20.08 24.44 -7.11
CA LEU A 95 20.01 25.48 -6.08
C LEU A 95 21.39 25.79 -5.45
N LYS A 96 22.48 25.54 -6.17
CA LYS A 96 23.80 26.12 -5.87
C LYS A 96 24.22 27.04 -7.02
#